data_AF-A0A8H4T0K0-F1
#
_entry.id   AF-A0A8H4T0K0-F1
#
_cell.length_a   1.000
_cell.length_b   1.000
_cell.length_c   1.000
_cell.angle_alpha   90.00
_cell.angle_beta   90.00
_cell.angle_gamma   90.00
#
_symmetry.space_group_name_H-M   'P 1'
#
loop_
_entity.id
_entity.type
_entity.pdbx_description
1 polymer ?
#
loop_
_entity_poly.entity_id
_entity_poly.type
_entity_poly.pdbx_seq_one_letter_code
_entity_poly.pdbx_strand_id
1 'polypeptide(L)'
;MNIAEHPPNSPLFIQLPSFPSSSDRPVSIPGFLQGKPLASINYRWNPFDLTGVSSTEGLWPTPIHDVGFAYSWLVENLAPEGIKRRDIYIYGSHLGASLASSLALTETQPHEPFAVRGLVSYNGIYNWTMFFPDHPANRPNKWAKSTSAYYRPPEGTYMHYLQQRLPALFQSPADMFDVFVSPSLFFHNPGLKIPSSYHLSEDESAAIEAITNPNAEAVAPTKTPRKSRLVYPPRKSTLKIPETLLLYDTFPAPPLEETTGRRRRKSPWGNSLELQAQELAEMMQRSVEKVELKERGKWDEDMGVWEDEPTRRIKVREAGEGNRSLEMGEKGEEFVEEWLAEITPSRCISRD
;
A
#
# COMPACT_ATOMS: atom_id res chain seq x y z
N MET A 1 -20.28 -0.86 18.27
CA MET A 1 -20.07 -1.85 19.36
C MET A 1 -19.15 -1.20 20.39
N ASN A 2 -19.40 -1.36 21.70
CA ASN A 2 -18.65 -0.64 22.74
C ASN A 2 -17.34 -1.37 23.07
N ILE A 3 -16.19 -0.72 22.89
CA ILE A 3 -14.88 -1.29 23.20
C ILE A 3 -14.72 -1.71 24.67
N ALA A 4 -15.53 -1.13 25.57
CA ALA A 4 -15.55 -1.46 26.99
C ALA A 4 -16.17 -2.84 27.28
N GLU A 5 -16.92 -3.43 26.35
CA GLU A 5 -17.53 -4.76 26.51
C GLU A 5 -16.54 -5.90 26.21
N HIS A 6 -15.37 -5.57 25.65
CA HIS A 6 -14.34 -6.55 25.34
C HIS A 6 -13.22 -6.59 26.39
N PRO A 7 -12.55 -7.74 26.57
CA PRO A 7 -11.40 -7.84 27.44
C PRO A 7 -10.35 -6.75 27.14
N PRO A 8 -9.64 -6.21 28.14
CA PRO A 8 -8.60 -5.20 27.91
C PRO A 8 -7.52 -5.64 26.92
N ASN A 9 -7.24 -6.95 26.87
CA ASN A 9 -6.23 -7.55 26.00
C ASN A 9 -6.76 -7.86 24.58
N SER A 10 -8.05 -7.66 24.29
CA SER A 10 -8.56 -7.84 22.93
C SER A 10 -7.98 -6.74 22.03
N PRO A 11 -7.44 -7.07 20.86
CA PRO A 11 -6.90 -6.07 19.96
C PRO A 11 -7.99 -5.12 19.44
N LEU A 12 -7.58 -3.89 19.15
CA LEU A 12 -8.40 -2.94 18.38
C LEU A 12 -8.08 -3.09 16.90
N PHE A 13 -9.10 -3.29 16.08
CA PHE A 13 -8.98 -3.24 14.63
C PHE A 13 -9.32 -1.84 14.14
N ILE A 14 -8.49 -1.31 13.24
CA ILE A 14 -8.76 -0.07 12.51
C ILE A 14 -9.06 -0.44 11.07
N GLN A 15 -10.21 -0.02 10.54
CA GLN A 15 -10.57 -0.18 9.13
C GLN A 15 -10.40 1.16 8.40
N LEU A 16 -9.68 1.13 7.29
CA LEU A 16 -9.64 2.19 6.29
C LEU A 16 -10.37 1.70 5.03
N PRO A 17 -11.58 2.22 4.74
CA PRO A 17 -12.41 1.70 3.65
C PRO A 17 -11.79 1.92 2.27
N SER A 18 -12.27 1.14 1.29
CA SER A 18 -11.81 1.19 -0.11
C SER A 18 -11.87 2.60 -0.70
N PHE A 19 -12.92 3.33 -0.33
CA PHE A 19 -13.22 4.67 -0.82
C PHE A 19 -13.72 5.58 0.29
N PRO A 20 -13.57 6.91 0.10
CA PRO A 20 -14.22 7.92 0.91
C PRO A 20 -15.71 7.61 1.03
N SER A 21 -16.15 7.40 2.26
CA SER A 21 -17.56 7.10 2.53
C SER A 21 -18.27 8.40 2.85
N SER A 22 -19.37 8.70 2.13
CA SER A 22 -20.29 9.75 2.55
C SER A 22 -21.07 9.28 3.78
N SER A 23 -21.51 10.22 4.62
CA SER A 23 -22.27 9.96 5.84
C SER A 23 -23.50 9.06 5.65
N ASP A 24 -23.99 8.94 4.42
CA ASP A 24 -25.30 8.37 4.11
C ASP A 24 -25.24 6.89 3.71
N ARG A 25 -24.04 6.29 3.57
CA ARG A 25 -23.90 4.85 3.28
C ARG A 25 -23.05 4.15 4.35
N PRO A 26 -23.54 3.05 4.94
CA PRO A 26 -22.76 2.27 5.90
C PRO A 26 -21.55 1.65 5.18
N VAL A 27 -20.38 1.80 5.80
CA VAL A 27 -19.15 1.14 5.35
C VAL A 27 -19.34 -0.36 5.43
N SER A 28 -19.07 -1.08 4.33
CA SER A 28 -19.07 -2.55 4.32
C SER A 28 -17.97 -3.06 5.24
N ILE A 29 -18.34 -3.87 6.24
CA ILE A 29 -17.42 -4.46 7.21
C ILE A 29 -17.14 -5.91 6.77
N PRO A 30 -15.90 -6.25 6.41
CA PRO A 30 -15.51 -7.62 6.07
C PRO A 30 -15.89 -8.62 7.17
N GLY A 31 -16.19 -9.87 6.78
CA GLY A 31 -16.65 -10.91 7.68
C GLY A 31 -15.68 -11.13 8.85
N PHE A 32 -14.38 -11.19 8.55
CA PHE A 32 -13.32 -11.36 9.56
C PHE A 32 -13.21 -10.22 10.59
N LEU A 33 -13.88 -9.07 10.41
CA LEU A 33 -13.91 -7.96 11.39
C LEU A 33 -15.22 -7.90 12.19
N GLN A 34 -16.24 -8.66 11.78
CA GLN A 34 -17.55 -8.63 12.44
C GLN A 34 -17.43 -9.16 13.88
N GLY A 35 -18.04 -8.44 14.83
CA GLY A 35 -18.02 -8.79 16.25
C GLY A 35 -16.68 -8.55 16.97
N LYS A 36 -15.69 -7.93 16.31
CA LYS A 36 -14.42 -7.53 16.94
C LYS A 36 -14.45 -6.04 17.35
N PRO A 37 -13.61 -5.60 18.30
CA PRO A 37 -13.45 -4.18 18.59
C PRO A 37 -12.92 -3.46 17.34
N LEU A 38 -13.75 -2.65 16.70
CA LEU A 38 -13.48 -2.04 15.41
C LEU A 38 -13.69 -0.53 15.45
N ALA A 39 -12.71 0.22 14.97
CA ALA A 39 -12.83 1.62 14.62
C ALA A 39 -12.70 1.78 13.10
N SER A 40 -13.71 2.37 12.45
CA SER A 40 -13.62 2.72 11.03
C SER A 40 -13.23 4.19 10.90
N ILE A 41 -12.12 4.47 10.22
CA ILE A 41 -11.66 5.83 9.96
C ILE A 41 -12.12 6.23 8.56
N ASN A 42 -13.13 7.10 8.51
CA ASN A 42 -13.55 7.72 7.27
C ASN A 42 -12.61 8.89 6.93
N TYR A 43 -12.18 8.97 5.68
CA TYR A 43 -11.24 9.98 5.20
C TYR A 43 -11.79 10.68 3.96
N ARG A 44 -11.41 11.94 3.75
CA ARG A 44 -11.78 12.73 2.58
C ARG A 44 -10.74 12.56 1.48
N TRP A 45 -11.12 11.84 0.43
CA TRP A 45 -10.48 11.86 -0.88
C TRP A 45 -11.60 12.09 -1.90
N ASN A 46 -11.33 12.61 -3.09
CA ASN A 46 -12.40 12.80 -4.06
C ASN A 46 -12.95 11.43 -4.51
N PRO A 47 -14.27 11.21 -4.34
CA PRO A 47 -14.89 9.94 -4.71
C PRO A 47 -15.00 9.81 -6.22
N PHE A 48 -15.04 8.56 -6.63
CA PHE A 48 -15.02 8.10 -8.01
C PHE A 48 -16.29 8.42 -8.83
N ASP A 49 -17.39 8.67 -8.13
CA ASP A 49 -18.75 8.83 -8.68
C ASP A 49 -19.14 10.28 -9.03
N LEU A 50 -18.33 11.29 -8.69
CA LEU A 50 -18.69 12.69 -8.96
C LEU A 50 -18.31 13.07 -10.40
N THR A 51 -19.32 13.15 -11.28
CA THR A 51 -19.26 13.76 -12.61
C THR A 51 -19.32 15.29 -12.59
N GLY A 52 -19.16 15.92 -11.42
CA GLY A 52 -19.20 17.36 -11.24
C GLY A 52 -18.38 17.83 -10.03
N VAL A 53 -17.58 18.88 -10.26
CA VAL A 53 -16.72 19.65 -9.34
C VAL A 53 -15.95 18.79 -8.34
N SER A 54 -14.77 18.33 -8.75
CA SER A 54 -13.71 17.88 -7.84
C SER A 54 -13.51 18.95 -6.76
N SER A 55 -13.78 18.62 -5.49
CA SER A 55 -13.51 19.54 -4.40
C SER A 55 -12.01 19.64 -4.21
N THR A 56 -11.50 20.86 -4.02
CA THR A 56 -10.09 21.05 -3.63
C THR A 56 -9.82 20.45 -2.26
N GLU A 57 -10.84 20.30 -1.41
CA GLU A 57 -10.72 19.67 -0.09
C GLU A 57 -10.51 18.16 -0.18
N GLY A 58 -10.95 17.50 -1.26
CA GLY A 58 -10.77 16.07 -1.46
C GLY A 58 -9.48 15.67 -2.18
N LEU A 59 -8.55 16.61 -2.40
CA LEU A 59 -7.26 16.32 -3.02
C LEU A 59 -6.23 15.93 -1.94
N TRP A 60 -5.18 15.22 -2.35
CA TRP A 60 -3.99 15.05 -1.52
C TRP A 60 -3.46 16.43 -1.05
N PRO A 61 -3.02 16.60 0.23
CA PRO A 61 -2.81 15.60 1.30
C PRO A 61 -3.96 15.46 2.31
N THR A 62 -5.17 15.95 2.03
CA THR A 62 -6.29 15.85 3.01
C THR A 62 -6.54 14.43 3.54
N PRO A 63 -6.53 13.35 2.72
CA PRO A 63 -6.83 12.01 3.20
C PRO A 63 -5.89 11.57 4.33
N ILE A 64 -4.58 11.85 4.23
CA ILE A 64 -3.62 11.43 5.25
C ILE A 64 -3.74 12.28 6.53
N HIS A 65 -4.10 13.56 6.41
CA HIS A 65 -4.36 14.40 7.58
C HIS A 65 -5.58 13.90 8.36
N ASP A 66 -6.65 13.51 7.67
CA ASP A 66 -7.84 12.92 8.30
C ASP A 66 -7.49 11.63 9.05
N VAL A 67 -6.72 10.74 8.42
CA VAL A 67 -6.28 9.48 9.03
C VAL A 67 -5.37 9.71 10.24
N GLY A 68 -4.38 10.60 10.13
CA GLY A 68 -3.47 10.92 11.22
C GLY A 68 -4.18 11.55 12.42
N PHE A 69 -5.12 12.47 12.17
CA PHE A 69 -5.95 13.07 13.22
C PHE A 69 -6.81 12.02 13.92
N ALA A 70 -7.52 11.18 13.15
CA ALA A 70 -8.39 10.15 13.70
C ALA A 70 -7.60 9.09 14.50
N TYR A 71 -6.43 8.68 14.00
CA TYR A 71 -5.56 7.76 14.73
C TYR A 71 -5.10 8.34 16.06
N SER A 72 -4.63 9.60 16.06
CA SER A 72 -4.21 10.29 17.29
C SER A 72 -5.35 10.33 18.31
N TRP A 73 -6.57 10.67 17.85
CA TRP A 73 -7.75 10.65 18.70
C TRP A 73 -8.03 9.25 19.28
N LEU A 74 -7.93 8.19 18.49
CA LEU A 74 -8.13 6.82 18.97
C LEU A 74 -7.09 6.45 20.04
N VAL A 75 -5.82 6.77 19.83
CA VAL A 75 -4.74 6.50 20.79
C VAL A 75 -5.00 7.24 22.11
N GLU A 76 -5.34 8.52 22.05
CA GLU A 76 -5.60 9.35 23.23
C GLU A 76 -6.83 8.91 24.04
N ASN A 77 -7.88 8.41 23.38
CA ASN A 77 -9.17 8.15 24.02
C ASN A 77 -9.43 6.67 24.32
N LEU A 78 -8.77 5.75 23.61
CA LEU A 78 -9.02 4.30 23.73
C LEU A 78 -7.84 3.50 24.31
N ALA A 79 -6.75 4.18 24.68
CA ALA A 79 -5.64 3.55 25.37
C ALA A 79 -6.12 2.90 26.69
N PRO A 80 -5.70 1.66 26.97
CA PRO A 80 -6.08 1.01 28.21
C PRO A 80 -5.38 1.68 29.41
N GLU A 81 -6.09 1.80 30.54
CA GLU A 81 -5.55 2.46 31.73
C GLU A 81 -4.36 1.70 32.36
N GLY A 82 -3.40 2.46 32.88
CA GLY A 82 -2.25 1.94 33.63
C GLY A 82 -1.20 1.28 32.73
N ILE A 83 -0.75 0.08 33.11
CA ILE A 83 0.35 -0.66 32.44
C ILE A 83 -0.22 -1.70 31.44
N LYS A 84 -1.54 -1.69 31.21
CA LYS A 84 -2.19 -2.64 30.32
C LYS A 84 -1.75 -2.38 28.88
N ARG A 85 -1.68 -3.45 28.08
CA ARG A 85 -1.34 -3.37 26.66
C ARG A 85 -2.53 -3.78 25.82
N ARG A 86 -2.71 -3.10 24.69
CA ARG A 86 -3.69 -3.45 23.67
C ARG A 86 -3.03 -3.26 22.31
N ASP A 87 -3.08 -4.28 21.49
CA ASP A 87 -2.49 -4.21 20.16
C ASP A 87 -3.48 -3.60 19.16
N ILE A 88 -2.96 -2.83 18.21
CA ILE A 88 -3.74 -2.26 17.10
C ILE A 88 -3.37 -3.00 15.81
N TYR A 89 -4.37 -3.52 15.11
CA TYR A 89 -4.23 -4.08 13.76
C TYR A 89 -4.97 -3.22 12.76
N ILE A 90 -4.31 -2.84 11.67
CA ILE A 90 -4.90 -2.01 10.63
C ILE A 90 -5.29 -2.89 9.46
N TYR A 91 -6.52 -2.73 8.98
CA TYR A 91 -7.00 -3.24 7.72
C TYR A 91 -7.27 -2.07 6.77
N GLY A 92 -6.75 -2.15 5.55
CA GLY A 92 -7.08 -1.21 4.48
C GLY A 92 -7.33 -1.91 3.16
N SER A 93 -8.22 -1.35 2.34
CA SER A 93 -8.47 -1.83 0.99
C SER A 93 -8.34 -0.70 -0.04
N HIS A 94 -7.93 -1.01 -1.27
CA HIS A 94 -7.89 -0.05 -2.40
C HIS A 94 -7.17 1.27 -2.07
N LEU A 95 -7.86 2.43 -2.07
CA LEU A 95 -7.24 3.70 -1.67
C LEU A 95 -6.84 3.69 -0.19
N GLY A 96 -7.73 3.16 0.67
CA GLY A 96 -7.51 3.01 2.10
C GLY A 96 -6.33 2.11 2.45
N ALA A 97 -5.99 1.15 1.60
CA ALA A 97 -4.80 0.31 1.75
C ALA A 97 -3.48 1.11 1.66
N SER A 98 -3.43 2.14 0.81
CA SER A 98 -2.29 3.05 0.70
C SER A 98 -2.09 3.81 2.02
N LEU A 99 -3.19 4.37 2.55
CA LEU A 99 -3.22 5.10 3.82
C LEU A 99 -2.90 4.18 5.01
N ALA A 100 -3.47 2.97 5.02
CA ALA A 100 -3.23 1.95 6.04
C ALA A 100 -1.76 1.55 6.10
N SER A 101 -1.13 1.38 4.94
CA SER A 101 0.28 1.04 4.84
C SER A 101 1.16 2.15 5.39
N SER A 102 0.88 3.40 5.03
CA SER A 102 1.61 4.56 5.56
C SER A 102 1.45 4.70 7.07
N LEU A 103 0.21 4.61 7.58
CA LEU A 103 -0.07 4.63 9.01
C LEU A 103 0.65 3.49 9.75
N ALA A 104 0.61 2.27 9.22
CA ALA A 104 1.27 1.14 9.84
C ALA A 104 2.80 1.31 9.87
N LEU A 105 3.40 1.83 8.81
CA LEU A 105 4.84 2.08 8.78
C LEU A 105 5.24 3.16 9.80
N THR A 106 4.45 4.24 9.95
CA THR A 106 4.82 5.34 10.85
C THR A 106 4.41 5.14 12.31
N GLU A 107 3.45 4.26 12.60
CA GLU A 107 2.90 4.09 13.96
C GLU A 107 3.21 2.73 14.59
N THR A 108 4.03 1.89 13.93
CA THR A 108 4.48 0.62 14.52
C THR A 108 5.58 0.85 15.53
N GLN A 109 5.16 0.98 16.79
CA GLN A 109 6.02 1.24 17.94
C GLN A 109 5.89 0.10 18.98
N PRO A 110 6.72 -0.95 18.93
CA PRO A 110 6.55 -2.14 19.79
C PRO A 110 6.70 -1.89 21.30
N HIS A 111 7.37 -0.80 21.67
CA HIS A 111 7.59 -0.42 23.07
C HIS A 111 6.35 0.23 23.70
N GLU A 112 5.57 0.95 22.91
CA GLU A 112 4.33 1.61 23.36
C GLU A 112 3.25 0.58 23.74
N PRO A 113 2.46 0.80 24.80
CA PRO A 113 1.45 -0.15 25.24
C PRO A 113 0.23 -0.23 24.32
N PHE A 114 -0.06 0.84 23.56
CA PHE A 114 -1.19 0.94 22.64
C PHE A 114 -0.73 1.54 21.31
N ALA A 115 -0.34 0.67 20.38
CA ALA A 115 0.23 1.08 19.10
C ALA A 115 0.03 0.00 18.04
N VAL A 116 0.34 0.33 16.79
CA VAL A 116 0.20 -0.59 15.66
C VAL A 116 1.15 -1.79 15.82
N ARG A 117 0.64 -2.98 15.50
CA ARG A 117 1.40 -4.24 15.46
C ARG A 117 1.38 -4.92 14.11
N GLY A 118 0.27 -4.79 13.39
CA GLY A 118 0.12 -5.46 12.12
C GLY A 118 -0.75 -4.71 11.12
N LEU A 119 -0.54 -5.06 9.86
CA LEU A 119 -1.18 -4.51 8.68
C LEU A 119 -1.73 -5.65 7.82
N VAL A 120 -3.01 -5.56 7.51
CA VAL A 120 -3.63 -6.31 6.43
C VAL A 120 -4.02 -5.31 5.35
N SER A 121 -3.57 -5.55 4.13
CA SER A 121 -3.85 -4.65 3.02
C SER A 121 -4.37 -5.42 1.82
N TYR A 122 -5.45 -4.95 1.21
CA TYR A 122 -6.12 -5.59 0.09
C TYR A 122 -6.20 -4.69 -1.14
N ASN A 123 -5.71 -5.15 -2.29
CA ASN A 123 -5.74 -4.41 -3.56
C ASN A 123 -5.21 -2.98 -3.46
N GLY A 124 -4.18 -2.76 -2.63
CA GLY A 124 -3.60 -1.45 -2.37
C GLY A 124 -2.69 -0.92 -3.48
N ILE A 125 -2.59 0.41 -3.55
CA ILE A 125 -1.58 1.11 -4.35
C ILE A 125 -0.49 1.63 -3.42
N TYR A 126 0.71 1.05 -3.51
CA TYR A 126 1.81 1.37 -2.60
C TYR A 126 2.86 2.28 -3.23
N ASN A 127 2.81 2.45 -4.55
CA ASN A 127 3.68 3.34 -5.32
C ASN A 127 2.88 3.95 -6.48
N TRP A 128 2.34 5.15 -6.26
CA TRP A 128 1.60 5.88 -7.28
C TRP A 128 2.49 6.33 -8.43
N THR A 129 3.81 6.47 -8.23
CA THR A 129 4.72 6.82 -9.33
C THR A 129 4.77 5.75 -10.43
N MET A 130 4.30 4.53 -10.16
CA MET A 130 4.13 3.49 -11.18
C MET A 130 3.03 3.78 -12.20
N PHE A 131 2.20 4.80 -12.02
CA PHE A 131 1.24 5.22 -13.05
C PHE A 131 1.87 6.05 -14.16
N PHE A 132 3.08 6.59 -13.94
CA PHE A 132 3.77 7.36 -14.96
C PHE A 132 4.31 6.46 -16.09
N PRO A 133 4.15 6.87 -17.37
CA PRO A 133 4.72 6.16 -18.51
C PRO A 133 6.20 5.83 -18.36
N ASP A 134 6.96 6.79 -17.84
CA ASP A 134 8.41 6.69 -17.72
C ASP A 134 8.90 5.80 -16.58
N HIS A 135 8.01 5.35 -15.68
CA HIS A 135 8.40 4.53 -14.55
C HIS A 135 9.07 3.22 -15.02
N PRO A 136 10.17 2.77 -14.40
CA PRO A 136 10.88 1.56 -14.82
C PRO A 136 9.99 0.30 -14.92
N ALA A 137 8.96 0.21 -14.07
CA ALA A 137 7.96 -0.86 -14.11
C ALA A 137 7.18 -0.91 -15.45
N ASN A 138 7.01 0.23 -16.11
CA ASN A 138 6.26 0.38 -17.35
C ASN A 138 7.15 0.45 -18.59
N ARG A 139 8.48 0.32 -18.45
CA ARG A 139 9.40 0.31 -19.60
C ARG A 139 9.66 -1.11 -20.09
N PRO A 140 9.53 -1.34 -21.40
CA PRO A 140 9.63 -2.69 -21.93
C PRO A 140 11.07 -3.17 -21.73
N ASN A 141 11.21 -4.47 -21.56
CA ASN A 141 12.52 -5.05 -21.30
C ASN A 141 13.48 -4.67 -22.45
N LYS A 142 14.79 -4.52 -22.19
CA LYS A 142 15.78 -3.93 -23.13
C LYS A 142 15.85 -4.58 -24.52
N TRP A 143 15.25 -5.75 -24.69
CA TRP A 143 15.14 -6.50 -25.96
C TRP A 143 13.86 -6.23 -26.75
N ALA A 144 12.95 -5.40 -26.25
CA ALA A 144 11.75 -5.01 -26.97
C ALA A 144 12.10 -4.05 -28.10
N LYS A 145 11.61 -4.37 -29.31
CA LYS A 145 11.92 -3.64 -30.55
C LYS A 145 11.22 -2.27 -30.67
N SER A 146 10.37 -1.90 -29.72
CA SER A 146 9.66 -0.62 -29.70
C SER A 146 10.16 0.24 -28.55
N THR A 147 10.86 1.31 -28.88
CA THR A 147 11.39 2.30 -27.92
C THR A 147 10.32 3.23 -27.34
N SER A 148 9.09 3.26 -27.89
CA SER A 148 8.01 4.15 -27.42
C SER A 148 6.83 3.43 -26.72
N ALA A 149 6.85 2.10 -26.62
CA ALA A 149 5.74 1.34 -26.05
C ALA A 149 5.95 1.14 -24.54
N TYR A 150 5.39 2.02 -23.70
CA TYR A 150 5.26 1.77 -22.27
C TYR A 150 3.97 1.00 -21.96
N TYR A 151 3.96 0.32 -20.81
CA TYR A 151 2.79 -0.42 -20.37
C TYR A 151 1.64 0.53 -20.03
N ARG A 152 0.44 0.19 -20.52
CA ARG A 152 -0.82 0.82 -20.13
C ARG A 152 -1.74 -0.25 -19.53
N PRO A 153 -2.29 -0.03 -18.32
CA PRO A 153 -3.29 -0.92 -17.76
C PRO A 153 -4.46 -1.17 -18.73
N PRO A 154 -4.91 -2.43 -18.90
CA PRO A 154 -6.00 -2.77 -19.80
C PRO A 154 -7.30 -2.04 -19.43
N GLU A 155 -8.05 -1.61 -20.44
CA GLU A 155 -9.35 -0.96 -20.27
C GLU A 155 -10.30 -1.83 -19.43
N GLY A 156 -11.09 -1.18 -18.56
CA GLY A 156 -12.01 -1.87 -17.65
C GLY A 156 -11.38 -2.48 -16.40
N THR A 157 -10.05 -2.44 -16.25
CA THR A 157 -9.38 -2.84 -15.00
C THR A 157 -9.42 -1.72 -13.95
N TYR A 158 -9.32 -2.09 -12.67
CA TYR A 158 -9.20 -1.11 -11.57
C TYR A 158 -7.98 -0.19 -11.75
N MET A 159 -6.85 -0.73 -12.19
CA MET A 159 -5.65 0.07 -12.48
C MET A 159 -5.87 1.09 -13.59
N HIS A 160 -6.57 0.71 -14.66
CA HIS A 160 -6.94 1.65 -15.72
C HIS A 160 -7.90 2.73 -15.22
N TYR A 161 -8.87 2.33 -14.39
CA TYR A 161 -9.81 3.26 -13.78
C TYR A 161 -9.13 4.31 -12.89
N LEU A 162 -8.17 3.89 -12.06
CA LEU A 162 -7.33 4.80 -11.27
C LEU A 162 -6.49 5.74 -12.15
N GLN A 163 -5.90 5.20 -13.21
CA GLN A 163 -5.08 5.99 -14.14
C GLN A 163 -5.88 7.15 -14.74
N GLN A 164 -7.15 6.96 -15.09
CA GLN A 164 -7.99 8.03 -15.63
C GLN A 164 -8.39 9.10 -14.60
N ARG A 165 -8.24 8.80 -13.30
CA ARG A 165 -8.72 9.63 -12.19
C ARG A 165 -7.62 10.33 -11.41
N LEU A 166 -6.35 10.18 -11.78
CA LEU A 166 -5.23 10.83 -11.10
C LEU A 166 -5.43 12.33 -10.87
N PRO A 167 -5.92 13.14 -11.84
CA PRO A 167 -6.14 14.58 -11.62
C PRO A 167 -7.25 14.90 -10.62
N ALA A 168 -8.14 13.95 -10.31
CA ALA A 168 -9.16 14.11 -9.29
C ALA A 168 -8.63 13.74 -7.88
N LEU A 169 -7.55 12.96 -7.81
CA LEU A 169 -6.96 12.50 -6.55
C LEU A 169 -5.80 13.39 -6.09
N PHE A 170 -5.11 14.03 -7.03
CA PHE A 170 -3.87 14.78 -6.82
C PHE A 170 -3.96 16.17 -7.44
N GLN A 171 -3.40 17.18 -6.75
CA GLN A 171 -3.29 18.54 -7.28
C GLN A 171 -2.26 18.59 -8.40
N SER A 172 -1.15 17.87 -8.24
CA SER A 172 -0.07 17.82 -9.22
C SER A 172 0.60 16.44 -9.29
N PRO A 173 1.32 16.12 -10.38
CA PRO A 173 2.16 14.91 -10.45
C PRO A 173 3.16 14.78 -9.29
N ALA A 174 3.58 15.89 -8.67
CA ALA A 174 4.50 15.87 -7.54
C ALA A 174 3.91 15.17 -6.31
N ASP A 175 2.59 15.25 -6.11
CA ASP A 175 1.91 14.68 -4.95
C ASP A 175 2.05 13.15 -4.90
N MET A 176 2.16 12.50 -6.07
CA MET A 176 2.35 11.04 -6.18
C MET A 176 3.73 10.57 -5.68
N PHE A 177 4.68 11.51 -5.50
CA PHE A 177 6.00 11.28 -4.93
C PHE A 177 6.03 11.48 -3.41
N ASP A 178 4.92 11.85 -2.79
CA ASP A 178 4.79 11.89 -1.34
C ASP A 178 4.92 10.48 -0.75
N VAL A 179 5.75 10.33 0.29
CA VAL A 179 6.00 9.04 0.96
C VAL A 179 4.75 8.48 1.64
N PHE A 180 3.81 9.34 2.05
CA PHE A 180 2.60 8.91 2.73
C PHE A 180 1.49 8.48 1.76
N VAL A 181 1.50 8.91 0.50
CA VAL A 181 0.59 8.34 -0.51
C VAL A 181 1.22 7.11 -1.16
N SER A 182 2.54 7.14 -1.36
CA SER A 182 3.34 6.08 -1.96
C SER A 182 4.27 5.46 -0.90
N PRO A 183 3.77 4.62 0.02
CA PRO A 183 4.54 4.05 1.14
C PRO A 183 5.80 3.28 0.71
N SER A 184 5.85 2.81 -0.53
CA SER A 184 7.08 2.25 -1.12
C SER A 184 8.27 3.22 -1.08
N LEU A 185 8.00 4.53 -1.11
CA LEU A 185 9.02 5.57 -1.13
C LEU A 185 9.69 5.79 0.24
N PHE A 186 9.17 5.21 1.32
CA PHE A 186 9.93 5.11 2.58
C PHE A 186 11.23 4.31 2.39
N PHE A 187 11.25 3.36 1.45
CA PHE A 187 12.35 2.41 1.25
C PHE A 187 13.26 2.77 0.08
N HIS A 188 12.84 3.64 -0.83
CA HIS A 188 13.61 3.97 -2.02
C HIS A 188 13.18 5.28 -2.68
N ASN A 189 14.06 5.85 -3.51
CA ASN A 189 13.67 6.85 -4.49
C ASN A 189 13.22 6.16 -5.79
N PRO A 190 12.20 6.66 -6.52
CA PRO A 190 11.66 5.97 -7.69
C PRO A 190 12.56 6.04 -8.93
N GLY A 191 13.67 6.79 -8.89
CA GLY A 191 14.61 6.94 -10.00
C GLY A 191 14.04 7.75 -11.17
N LEU A 192 13.07 8.62 -10.90
CA LEU A 192 12.35 9.41 -11.87
C LEU A 192 12.40 10.88 -11.48
N LYS A 193 12.33 11.76 -12.48
CA LYS A 193 11.97 13.15 -12.23
C LYS A 193 10.45 13.23 -12.09
N ILE A 194 10.00 14.27 -11.40
CA ILE A 194 8.58 14.60 -11.35
C ILE A 194 8.16 15.03 -12.76
N PRO A 195 7.22 14.31 -13.41
CA PRO A 195 6.78 14.67 -14.75
C PRO A 195 5.91 15.92 -14.74
N SER A 196 5.84 16.61 -15.88
CA SER A 196 4.94 17.75 -16.07
C SER A 196 3.47 17.33 -16.29
N SER A 197 3.22 16.06 -16.62
CA SER A 197 1.91 15.50 -16.95
C SER A 197 1.70 14.12 -16.31
N TYR A 198 0.44 13.79 -16.01
CA TYR A 198 0.07 12.48 -15.47
C TYR A 198 0.16 11.34 -16.49
N HIS A 199 -0.06 11.65 -17.78
CA HIS A 199 -0.34 10.62 -18.79
C HIS A 199 0.67 10.59 -19.93
N LEU A 200 1.51 11.61 -20.05
CA LEU A 200 2.50 11.73 -21.12
C LEU A 200 3.88 11.43 -20.57
N SER A 201 4.67 10.69 -21.34
CA SER A 201 6.11 10.60 -21.10
C SER A 201 6.79 11.96 -21.34
N GLU A 202 7.99 12.12 -20.81
CA GLU A 202 8.81 13.31 -21.05
C GLU A 202 9.12 13.50 -22.54
N ASP A 203 9.39 12.40 -23.26
CA ASP A 203 9.65 12.43 -24.71
C ASP A 203 8.39 12.85 -25.49
N GLU A 204 7.21 12.36 -25.11
CA GLU A 204 5.93 12.79 -25.71
C GLU A 204 5.63 14.26 -25.41
N SER A 205 5.86 14.69 -24.18
CA SER A 205 5.66 16.09 -23.77
C SER A 205 6.59 17.04 -24.54
N ALA A 206 7.87 16.69 -24.65
CA ALA A 206 8.85 17.46 -25.41
C ALA A 206 8.51 17.50 -26.92
N ALA A 207 8.01 16.40 -27.49
CA ALA A 207 7.57 16.37 -28.87
C ALA A 207 6.37 17.30 -29.12
N ILE A 208 5.40 17.32 -28.21
CA ILE A 208 4.23 18.22 -28.28
C ILE A 208 4.65 19.68 -28.14
N GLU A 209 5.58 19.98 -27.22
CA GLU A 209 6.10 21.33 -27.03
C GLU A 209 6.85 21.84 -28.26
N ALA A 210 7.69 21.00 -28.88
CA ALA A 210 8.40 21.35 -30.12
C ALA A 210 7.45 21.65 -31.29
N ILE A 211 6.29 21.01 -31.34
CA ILE A 211 5.26 21.27 -32.36
C ILE A 211 4.47 22.54 -32.05
N THR A 212 4.11 22.76 -30.78
CA THR A 212 3.24 23.86 -30.36
C THR A 212 3.99 25.19 -30.18
N ASN A 213 5.29 25.15 -29.90
CA ASN A 213 6.13 26.34 -29.71
C ASN A 213 7.48 26.17 -30.42
N PRO A 214 7.60 26.53 -31.71
CA PRO A 214 8.83 26.37 -32.49
C PRO A 214 9.97 27.30 -32.04
N ASN A 215 9.68 28.29 -31.18
CA ASN A 215 10.67 29.19 -30.59
C ASN A 215 11.07 28.79 -29.16
N ALA A 216 10.57 27.66 -28.63
CA ALA A 216 10.99 27.15 -27.33
C ALA A 216 12.48 26.79 -27.37
N GLU A 217 13.27 27.33 -26.45
CA GLU A 217 14.67 26.90 -26.29
C GLU A 217 14.69 25.42 -25.92
N ALA A 218 15.48 24.63 -26.65
CA ALA A 218 15.64 23.21 -26.36
C ALA A 218 16.26 23.04 -24.96
N VAL A 219 15.41 22.71 -23.97
CA VAL A 219 15.86 22.42 -22.61
C VAL A 219 16.74 21.18 -22.66
N ALA A 220 18.02 21.34 -22.31
CA ALA A 220 18.95 20.23 -22.30
C ALA A 220 18.44 19.10 -21.38
N PRO A 221 18.49 17.82 -21.82
CA PRO A 221 17.97 16.71 -21.04
C PRO A 221 18.76 16.60 -19.73
N THR A 222 18.13 17.00 -18.63
CA THR A 222 18.69 16.81 -17.29
C THR A 222 18.80 15.31 -17.02
N LYS A 223 19.86 14.87 -16.34
CA LYS A 223 20.05 13.44 -16.05
C LYS A 223 18.93 12.94 -15.13
N THR A 224 18.35 11.78 -15.44
CA THR A 224 17.39 11.14 -14.53
C THR A 224 18.09 10.73 -13.23
N PRO A 225 17.44 10.93 -12.07
CA PRO A 225 18.01 10.50 -10.80
C PRO A 225 18.14 8.97 -10.78
N ARG A 226 19.19 8.47 -10.13
CA ARG A 226 19.39 7.02 -9.99
C ARG A 226 18.49 6.47 -8.90
N LYS A 227 17.80 5.35 -9.16
CA LYS A 227 17.09 4.56 -8.14
C LYS A 227 18.07 4.26 -7.00
N SER A 228 17.79 4.75 -5.80
CA SER A 228 18.57 4.47 -4.59
C SER A 228 17.68 3.93 -3.50
N ARG A 229 18.22 3.01 -2.72
CA ARG A 229 17.54 2.50 -1.52
C ARG A 229 17.74 3.49 -0.38
N LEU A 230 16.73 3.61 0.45
CA LEU A 230 16.73 4.40 1.68
C LEU A 230 16.79 3.44 2.87
N VAL A 231 17.32 3.94 3.98
CA VAL A 231 17.34 3.19 5.24
C VAL A 231 16.06 3.53 5.99
N TYR A 232 15.18 2.55 6.07
CA TYR A 232 13.93 2.62 6.83
C TYR A 232 13.78 1.33 7.64
N PRO A 233 13.19 1.35 8.85
CA PRO A 233 12.92 2.56 9.64
C PRO A 233 14.22 3.34 9.92
N PRO A 234 14.17 4.66 10.18
CA PRO A 234 15.36 5.43 10.50
C PRO A 234 16.07 4.81 11.73
N ARG A 235 17.40 4.61 11.67
CA ARG A 235 18.14 3.89 12.74
C ARG A 235 18.05 4.49 14.14
N LYS A 236 17.76 5.79 14.22
CA LYS A 236 17.57 6.51 15.50
C LYS A 236 16.12 6.48 15.99
N SER A 237 15.23 5.88 15.20
CA SER A 237 13.82 5.72 15.54
C SER A 237 13.60 4.40 16.29
N THR A 238 12.58 4.38 17.13
CA THR A 238 12.05 3.18 17.79
C THR A 238 11.04 2.42 16.92
N LEU A 239 10.77 2.92 15.71
CA LEU A 239 9.88 2.28 14.74
C LEU A 239 10.42 0.93 14.27
N LYS A 240 9.49 0.03 13.96
CA LYS A 240 9.75 -1.29 13.38
C LYS A 240 8.81 -1.55 12.21
N ILE A 241 9.20 -2.46 11.34
CA ILE A 241 8.32 -2.98 10.29
C ILE A 241 7.26 -3.87 10.94
N PRO A 242 5.95 -3.61 10.71
CA PRO A 242 4.86 -4.40 11.28
C PRO A 242 4.77 -5.82 10.72
N GLU A 243 4.09 -6.70 11.45
CA GLU A 243 3.54 -7.94 10.87
C GLU A 243 2.62 -7.55 9.70
N THR A 244 2.81 -8.13 8.52
CA THR A 244 2.16 -7.63 7.31
C THR A 244 1.64 -8.76 6.42
N LEU A 245 0.37 -8.65 6.03
CA LEU A 245 -0.25 -9.47 5.00
C LEU A 245 -0.73 -8.56 3.85
N LEU A 246 -0.12 -8.70 2.68
CA LEU A 246 -0.53 -8.02 1.45
C LEU A 246 -1.32 -8.98 0.56
N LEU A 247 -2.57 -8.64 0.32
CA LEU A 247 -3.51 -9.36 -0.52
C LEU A 247 -3.73 -8.60 -1.81
N TYR A 248 -3.74 -9.32 -2.93
CA TYR A 248 -4.07 -8.78 -4.23
C TYR A 248 -4.94 -9.74 -5.03
N ASP A 249 -5.75 -9.18 -5.90
CA ASP A 249 -6.47 -9.92 -6.92
C ASP A 249 -5.70 -9.96 -8.24
N THR A 250 -5.88 -11.05 -8.96
CA THR A 250 -5.46 -11.14 -10.36
C THR A 250 -6.63 -10.78 -11.27
N PHE A 251 -6.30 -10.18 -12.42
CA PHE A 251 -7.26 -10.03 -13.49
C PHE A 251 -7.17 -11.28 -14.37
N PRO A 252 -8.31 -11.88 -14.79
CA PRO A 252 -8.27 -13.06 -15.64
C PRO A 252 -7.50 -12.73 -16.92
N ALA A 253 -6.38 -13.44 -17.13
CA ALA A 253 -5.70 -13.40 -18.42
C ALA A 253 -6.66 -13.94 -19.49
N PRO A 254 -6.68 -13.40 -20.71
CA PRO A 254 -7.44 -14.02 -21.79
C PRO A 254 -7.02 -15.49 -21.91
N PRO A 255 -7.97 -16.43 -22.14
CA PRO A 255 -7.66 -17.84 -22.21
C PRO A 255 -6.57 -18.08 -23.25
N LEU A 256 -5.42 -18.56 -22.79
CA LEU A 256 -4.34 -19.01 -23.66
C LEU A 256 -4.81 -20.29 -24.34
N GLU A 257 -4.84 -20.28 -25.67
CA GLU A 257 -5.05 -21.50 -26.46
C GLU A 257 -4.11 -22.61 -25.97
N GLU A 258 -4.70 -23.79 -25.73
CA GLU A 258 -4.05 -24.97 -25.18
C GLU A 258 -2.84 -25.40 -26.02
N THR A 259 -1.67 -24.84 -25.71
CA THR A 259 -0.40 -25.36 -26.22
C THR A 259 0.25 -26.17 -25.11
N THR A 260 0.28 -27.49 -25.34
CA THR A 260 0.85 -28.53 -24.52
C THR A 260 2.26 -28.18 -24.02
N GLY A 261 2.34 -27.80 -22.74
CA GLY A 261 3.61 -27.60 -22.05
C GLY A 261 3.45 -26.77 -20.78
N ARG A 262 4.02 -27.24 -19.66
CA ARG A 262 4.17 -26.48 -18.40
C ARG A 262 4.93 -25.17 -18.67
N ARG A 263 4.23 -24.11 -19.05
CA ARG A 263 4.77 -22.76 -19.13
C ARG A 263 4.35 -22.01 -17.87
N ARG A 264 5.34 -21.61 -17.07
CA ARG A 264 5.19 -20.64 -15.97
C ARG A 264 4.30 -19.50 -16.47
N ARG A 265 3.20 -19.19 -15.75
CA ARG A 265 2.41 -17.98 -15.98
C ARG A 265 3.41 -16.82 -16.07
N LYS A 266 3.52 -16.20 -17.23
CA LYS A 266 4.34 -14.99 -17.37
C LYS A 266 3.56 -13.91 -16.63
N SER A 267 4.07 -13.47 -15.47
CA SER A 267 3.48 -12.35 -14.75
C SER A 267 3.34 -11.18 -15.73
N PRO A 268 2.16 -10.53 -15.79
CA PRO A 268 1.95 -9.41 -16.71
C PRO A 268 2.98 -8.32 -16.39
N TRP A 269 3.82 -8.01 -17.38
CA TRP A 269 4.75 -6.90 -17.27
C TRP A 269 3.97 -5.60 -17.21
N GLY A 270 4.32 -4.71 -16.27
CA GLY A 270 3.67 -3.42 -16.09
C GLY A 270 3.07 -3.22 -14.70
N ASN A 271 2.59 -2.01 -14.43
CA ASN A 271 1.92 -1.66 -13.18
C ASN A 271 0.64 -2.49 -12.95
N SER A 272 0.65 -3.35 -11.94
CA SER A 272 -0.45 -4.23 -11.55
C SER A 272 -0.56 -4.31 -10.02
N LEU A 273 -1.71 -4.75 -9.49
CA LEU A 273 -1.90 -4.94 -8.05
C LEU A 273 -0.92 -5.98 -7.47
N GLU A 274 -0.65 -7.04 -8.24
CA GLU A 274 0.38 -8.03 -7.91
C GLU A 274 1.76 -7.36 -7.75
N LEU A 275 2.19 -6.58 -8.75
CA LEU A 275 3.50 -5.92 -8.73
C LEU A 275 3.61 -4.90 -7.59
N GLN A 276 2.55 -4.14 -7.34
CA GLN A 276 2.47 -3.20 -6.22
C GLN A 276 2.73 -3.92 -4.89
N ALA A 277 1.99 -5.00 -4.62
CA ALA A 277 2.11 -5.77 -3.38
C ALA A 277 3.49 -6.44 -3.26
N GLN A 278 3.98 -7.05 -4.34
CA GLN A 278 5.29 -7.72 -4.35
C GLN A 278 6.44 -6.73 -4.12
N GLU A 279 6.45 -5.56 -4.79
CA GLU A 279 7.54 -4.59 -4.62
C GLU A 279 7.57 -4.06 -3.17
N LEU A 280 6.42 -3.69 -2.60
CA LEU A 280 6.36 -3.25 -1.21
C LEU A 280 6.86 -4.33 -0.25
N ALA A 281 6.40 -5.58 -0.41
CA ALA A 281 6.83 -6.69 0.43
C ALA A 281 8.35 -6.93 0.35
N GLU A 282 8.92 -6.96 -0.86
CA GLU A 282 10.37 -7.12 -1.04
C GLU A 282 11.16 -6.03 -0.31
N MET A 283 10.66 -4.78 -0.35
CA MET A 283 11.31 -3.66 0.31
C MET A 283 11.22 -3.77 1.84
N MET A 284 10.05 -4.13 2.37
CA MET A 284 9.86 -4.35 3.80
C MET A 284 10.71 -5.52 4.31
N GLN A 285 10.74 -6.65 3.59
CA GLN A 285 11.57 -7.81 3.95
C GLN A 285 13.05 -7.47 3.96
N ARG A 286 13.55 -6.79 2.92
CA ARG A 286 14.94 -6.32 2.89
C ARG A 286 15.25 -5.33 4.00
N SER A 287 14.28 -4.49 4.36
CA SER A 287 14.41 -3.58 5.50
C SER A 287 14.57 -4.35 6.81
N VAL A 288 13.72 -5.35 7.08
CA VAL A 288 13.86 -6.23 8.26
C VAL A 288 15.25 -6.88 8.27
N GLU A 289 15.67 -7.47 7.15
CA GLU A 289 16.95 -8.17 7.03
C GLU A 289 18.16 -7.22 7.23
N LYS A 290 18.20 -6.09 6.51
CA LYS A 290 19.39 -5.23 6.41
C LYS A 290 19.46 -4.14 7.48
N VAL A 291 18.32 -3.77 8.06
CA VAL A 291 18.23 -2.71 9.07
C VAL A 291 18.01 -3.31 10.44
N GLU A 292 16.92 -4.07 10.64
CA GLU A 292 16.57 -4.56 11.98
C GLU A 292 17.47 -5.72 12.44
N LEU A 293 17.55 -6.79 11.63
CA LEU A 293 18.30 -8.00 12.01
C LEU A 293 19.81 -7.75 12.00
N LYS A 294 20.32 -6.99 11.03
CA LYS A 294 21.74 -6.62 10.99
C LYS A 294 22.19 -5.79 12.19
N GLU A 295 21.30 -5.00 12.80
CA GLU A 295 21.60 -4.31 14.05
C GLU A 295 21.60 -5.24 15.26
N ARG A 296 20.70 -6.24 15.30
CA ARG A 296 20.62 -7.27 16.35
C ARG A 296 21.79 -8.26 16.31
N GLY A 297 22.21 -8.70 15.13
CA GLY A 297 23.34 -9.61 14.94
C GLY A 297 24.70 -9.07 15.35
N LYS A 298 24.80 -7.79 15.76
CA LYS A 298 26.00 -7.26 16.42
C LYS A 298 26.10 -7.71 17.89
N TRP A 299 25.01 -8.20 18.45
CA TRP A 299 24.86 -8.52 19.86
C TRP A 299 24.47 -9.99 20.09
N ASP A 300 23.77 -10.62 19.13
CA ASP A 300 23.28 -11.99 19.25
C ASP A 300 24.14 -12.98 18.45
N GLU A 301 24.60 -14.07 19.09
CA GLU A 301 25.40 -15.13 18.48
C GLU A 301 24.56 -16.11 17.62
N ASP A 302 23.23 -16.16 17.83
CA ASP A 302 22.29 -17.10 17.19
C ASP A 302 21.57 -16.52 15.94
N MET A 303 22.34 -16.00 14.99
CA MET A 303 21.80 -15.38 13.76
C MET A 303 21.01 -16.35 12.87
N GLY A 304 21.27 -17.66 12.92
CA GLY A 304 20.62 -18.67 12.09
C GLY A 304 19.12 -18.87 12.39
N VAL A 305 18.66 -18.49 13.58
CA VAL A 305 17.23 -18.61 13.98
C VAL A 305 16.36 -17.55 13.28
N TRP A 306 16.97 -16.49 12.75
CA TRP A 306 16.26 -15.32 12.21
C TRP A 306 16.30 -15.23 10.68
N GLU A 307 16.83 -16.23 9.97
CA GLU A 307 16.94 -16.19 8.50
C GLU A 307 15.57 -16.06 7.80
N ASP A 308 14.56 -16.74 8.33
CA ASP A 308 13.19 -16.73 7.77
C ASP A 308 12.31 -15.60 8.30
N GLU A 309 12.79 -14.79 9.25
CA GLU A 309 12.00 -13.76 9.92
C GLU A 309 11.41 -12.70 8.96
N PRO A 310 12.13 -12.20 7.93
CA PRO A 310 11.54 -11.27 6.97
C PRO A 310 10.36 -11.89 6.21
N THR A 311 10.51 -13.12 5.74
CA THR A 311 9.47 -13.85 4.99
C THR A 311 8.32 -14.34 5.85
N ARG A 312 8.58 -14.61 7.14
CA ARG A 312 7.55 -14.91 8.13
C ARG A 312 6.69 -13.67 8.41
N ARG A 313 7.34 -12.53 8.64
CA ARG A 313 6.70 -11.28 9.06
C ARG A 313 5.93 -10.59 7.94
N ILE A 314 6.44 -10.63 6.70
CA ILE A 314 5.80 -10.00 5.54
C ILE A 314 5.39 -11.05 4.53
N LYS A 315 4.09 -11.30 4.44
CA LYS A 315 3.48 -12.28 3.54
C LYS A 315 2.72 -11.57 2.42
N VAL A 316 2.74 -12.19 1.24
CA VAL A 316 1.92 -11.78 0.09
C VAL A 316 1.08 -12.98 -0.36
N ARG A 317 -0.20 -12.78 -0.68
CA ARG A 317 -1.11 -13.82 -1.18
C ARG A 317 -2.04 -13.29 -2.27
N GLU A 318 -2.40 -14.17 -3.21
CA GLU A 318 -3.44 -13.94 -4.21
C GLU A 318 -4.81 -14.28 -3.61
N ALA A 319 -5.61 -13.25 -3.34
CA ALA A 319 -6.93 -13.37 -2.70
C ALA A 319 -7.99 -13.94 -3.65
N GLY A 320 -7.94 -13.60 -4.94
CA GLY A 320 -8.86 -14.13 -5.93
C GLY A 320 -8.80 -13.42 -7.28
N GLU A 321 -9.87 -13.57 -8.05
CA GLU A 321 -10.10 -12.78 -9.25
C GLU A 321 -10.84 -11.50 -8.88
N GLY A 322 -10.43 -10.37 -9.49
CA GLY A 322 -11.00 -9.06 -9.18
C GLY A 322 -12.51 -9.02 -9.42
N ASN A 323 -13.26 -8.65 -8.38
CA ASN A 323 -14.71 -8.48 -8.47
C ASN A 323 -15.10 -7.00 -8.69
N ARG A 324 -16.32 -6.76 -9.17
CA ARG A 324 -16.85 -5.39 -9.34
C ARG A 324 -17.27 -4.74 -8.02
N SER A 325 -17.51 -5.53 -6.98
CA SER A 325 -17.87 -5.01 -5.65
C SER A 325 -16.69 -4.36 -4.94
N LEU A 326 -15.46 -4.65 -5.37
CA LEU A 326 -14.21 -4.17 -4.77
C LEU A 326 -14.12 -4.57 -3.28
N GLU A 327 -14.76 -5.69 -2.97
CA GLU A 327 -14.77 -6.35 -1.65
C GLU A 327 -13.87 -7.58 -1.69
N MET A 328 -13.35 -7.96 -0.54
CA MET A 328 -12.54 -9.17 -0.42
C MET A 328 -13.44 -10.40 -0.53
N GLY A 329 -13.04 -11.37 -1.36
CA GLY A 329 -13.73 -12.66 -1.42
C GLY A 329 -13.43 -13.55 -0.22
N GLU A 330 -14.21 -14.61 -0.05
CA GLU A 330 -14.10 -15.57 1.07
C GLU A 330 -12.68 -16.12 1.26
N LYS A 331 -12.01 -16.47 0.15
CA LYS A 331 -10.61 -16.95 0.17
C LYS A 331 -9.64 -15.91 0.74
N GLY A 332 -9.87 -14.63 0.43
CA GLY A 332 -9.08 -13.54 0.99
C GLY A 332 -9.31 -13.44 2.50
N GLU A 333 -10.56 -13.50 2.95
CA GLU A 333 -10.90 -13.45 4.37
C GLU A 333 -10.30 -14.63 5.14
N GLU A 334 -10.33 -15.85 4.58
CA GLU A 334 -9.70 -17.04 5.16
C GLU A 334 -8.19 -16.83 5.41
N PHE A 335 -7.47 -16.24 4.46
CA PHE A 335 -6.05 -15.92 4.65
C PHE A 335 -5.82 -14.90 5.76
N VAL A 336 -6.72 -13.93 5.93
CA VAL A 336 -6.63 -12.96 7.02
C VAL A 336 -6.84 -13.64 8.37
N GLU A 337 -7.84 -14.51 8.47
CA GLU A 337 -8.12 -15.25 9.71
C GLU A 337 -6.97 -16.18 10.10
N GLU A 338 -6.41 -16.92 9.14
CA GLU A 338 -5.21 -17.76 9.33
C GLU A 338 -4.05 -16.92 9.86
N TRP A 339 -3.75 -15.79 9.19
CA TRP A 339 -2.67 -14.89 9.59
C TRP A 339 -2.90 -14.26 10.97
N LEU A 340 -4.13 -13.85 11.28
CA LEU A 340 -4.48 -13.33 12.60
C LEU A 340 -4.27 -14.40 13.68
N ALA A 341 -4.66 -15.65 13.44
CA ALA A 341 -4.48 -16.75 14.38
C ALA A 341 -2.99 -17.05 14.65
N GLU A 342 -2.13 -16.90 13.64
CA GLU A 342 -0.68 -17.06 13.81
C GLU A 342 -0.05 -15.96 14.68
N ILE A 343 -0.44 -14.70 14.49
CA ILE A 343 0.21 -13.55 15.14
C ILE A 343 -0.45 -13.15 16.47
N THR A 344 -1.70 -13.58 16.70
CA THR A 344 -2.40 -13.41 17.98
C THR A 344 -2.45 -14.75 18.69
N PRO A 345 -1.35 -15.21 19.32
CA PRO A 345 -1.40 -16.45 20.08
C PRO A 345 -2.45 -16.27 21.17
N SER A 346 -3.43 -17.16 21.19
CA SER A 346 -4.33 -17.36 22.32
C SER A 346 -3.46 -17.45 23.58
N ARG A 347 -3.38 -16.38 24.37
CA ARG A 347 -2.85 -16.45 25.74
C ARG A 347 -3.89 -17.19 26.58
N CYS A 348 -4.12 -18.47 26.27
CA CYS A 348 -4.69 -19.44 27.18
C CYS A 348 -3.63 -19.69 28.24
N ILE A 349 -3.55 -18.81 29.22
CA ILE A 349 -2.99 -19.16 30.51
C ILE A 349 -4.12 -19.88 31.24
N SER A 350 -4.19 -21.20 31.07
CA SER A 350 -4.65 -22.06 32.14
C SER A 350 -3.68 -21.85 33.30
N ARG A 351 -4.16 -21.16 34.33
CA ARG A 351 -3.59 -21.27 35.67
C ARG A 351 -4.63 -22.03 36.47
N ASP A 352 -4.35 -23.33 36.60
CA ASP A 352 -4.79 -24.11 37.76
C ASP A 352 -4.22 -23.50 39.05
#